data_AF-A0A965KDZ3-F1
#
_entry.id   AF-A0A965KDZ3-F1
#
_cell.length_a   1.000
_cell.length_b   1.000
_cell.length_c   1.000
_cell.angle_alpha   90.00
_cell.angle_beta   90.00
_cell.angle_gamma   90.00
#
_symmetry.space_group_name_H-M   'P 1'
#
loop_
_entity.id
_entity.type
_entity.pdbx_description
1 polymer ?
#
loop_
_entity_poly.entity_id
_entity_poly.type
_entity_poly.pdbx_seq_one_letter_code
_entity_poly.pdbx_strand_id
1 'polypeptide(L)' 'PTGKGKGKAKAEVSAERAALFKKLDVDGDGKLSRAEFSAGRSAADAAEWFARRDADGDGFISREEFLPGSPQGKAPTAK' A
#
# COMPACT_ATOMS: atom_id res chain seq x y z
N PRO A 1 6.79 12.85 -31.85
CA PRO A 1 6.26 11.57 -31.32
C PRO A 1 5.70 11.79 -29.91
N THR A 2 4.36 11.71 -29.81
CA THR A 2 3.51 11.60 -28.61
C THR A 2 3.77 12.47 -27.38
N GLY A 3 3.01 13.56 -27.27
CA GLY A 3 2.54 14.06 -25.96
C GLY A 3 1.23 13.36 -25.53
N LYS A 4 0.82 13.60 -24.28
CA LYS A 4 -0.53 13.40 -23.66
C LYS A 4 -0.62 12.26 -22.63
N GLY A 5 -0.88 12.59 -21.35
CA GLY A 5 -1.35 11.59 -20.37
C GLY A 5 -1.15 11.80 -18.85
N LYS A 6 -0.67 12.94 -18.33
CA LYS A 6 -0.73 13.21 -16.88
C LYS A 6 -2.18 13.47 -16.47
N GLY A 7 -2.83 12.56 -15.72
CA GLY A 7 -4.07 12.88 -14.98
C GLY A 7 -5.20 11.85 -14.94
N LYS A 8 -5.20 10.77 -15.73
CA LYS A 8 -6.27 9.75 -15.69
C LYS A 8 -5.89 8.41 -15.03
N ALA A 9 -4.62 8.21 -14.68
CA ALA A 9 -4.14 6.96 -14.07
C ALA A 9 -4.42 6.83 -12.57
N LYS A 10 -4.81 7.89 -11.85
CA LYS A 10 -4.97 7.83 -10.38
C LYS A 10 -6.22 7.07 -9.93
N ALA A 11 -7.29 7.04 -10.73
CA ALA A 11 -8.55 6.39 -10.36
C ALA A 11 -8.59 4.90 -10.76
N GLU A 12 -8.10 4.57 -11.96
CA GLU A 12 -8.01 3.18 -12.44
C GLU A 12 -6.98 2.37 -11.65
N VAL A 13 -5.79 2.94 -11.39
CA VAL A 13 -4.77 2.30 -10.53
C VAL A 13 -5.27 2.14 -9.10
N SER A 14 -6.16 3.02 -8.63
CA SER A 14 -6.75 2.88 -7.29
C SER A 14 -7.78 1.75 -7.23
N ALA A 15 -8.58 1.56 -8.28
CA ALA A 15 -9.53 0.44 -8.34
C ALA A 15 -8.81 -0.91 -8.44
N GLU A 16 -7.79 -1.02 -9.29
CA GLU A 16 -6.99 -2.24 -9.43
C GLU A 16 -6.23 -2.56 -8.14
N ARG A 17 -5.64 -1.55 -7.47
CA ARG A 17 -4.97 -1.76 -6.18
C ARG A 17 -5.94 -2.04 -5.06
N ALA A 18 -7.14 -1.46 -5.05
CA ALA A 18 -8.17 -1.81 -4.06
C ALA A 18 -8.64 -3.26 -4.23
N ALA A 19 -8.77 -3.74 -5.47
CA ALA A 19 -9.06 -5.14 -5.75
C ALA A 19 -7.90 -6.06 -5.31
N LEU A 20 -6.65 -5.66 -5.57
CA LEU A 20 -5.47 -6.40 -5.11
C LEU A 20 -5.37 -6.43 -3.59
N PHE A 21 -5.67 -5.29 -2.93
CA PHE A 21 -5.71 -5.16 -1.49
C PHE A 21 -6.74 -6.11 -0.90
N LYS A 22 -7.99 -6.08 -1.39
CA LYS A 22 -9.05 -7.02 -0.96
C LYS A 22 -8.69 -8.49 -1.18
N LYS A 23 -7.82 -8.79 -2.14
CA LYS A 23 -7.37 -10.15 -2.42
C LYS A 23 -6.28 -10.61 -1.45
N LEU A 24 -5.56 -9.67 -0.84
CA LEU A 24 -4.52 -9.92 0.15
C LEU A 24 -5.07 -9.83 1.59
N ASP A 25 -6.08 -8.97 1.81
CA ASP A 25 -6.82 -8.77 3.06
C ASP A 25 -7.81 -9.93 3.23
N VAL A 26 -7.30 -11.04 3.78
CA VAL A 26 -8.05 -12.29 3.98
C VAL A 26 -9.01 -12.15 5.15
N ASP A 27 -8.60 -11.42 6.18
CA ASP A 27 -9.39 -11.13 7.38
C ASP A 27 -10.48 -10.07 7.12
N GLY A 28 -10.26 -9.15 6.19
CA GLY A 28 -11.25 -8.15 5.79
C GLY A 28 -11.30 -6.93 6.71
N ASP A 29 -10.32 -6.76 7.58
CA ASP A 29 -10.15 -5.66 8.54
C ASP A 29 -9.70 -4.36 7.85
N GLY A 30 -9.33 -4.41 6.57
CA GLY A 30 -8.99 -3.20 5.81
C GLY A 30 -7.56 -2.72 5.98
N LYS A 31 -6.69 -3.54 6.57
CA LYS A 31 -5.22 -3.39 6.62
C LYS A 31 -4.56 -4.75 6.31
N LEU A 32 -3.37 -4.74 5.73
CA LEU A 32 -2.60 -5.96 5.46
C LEU A 32 -1.61 -6.19 6.59
N SER A 33 -1.78 -7.29 7.30
CA SER A 33 -0.80 -7.74 8.28
C SER A 33 0.46 -8.28 7.59
N ARG A 34 1.58 -8.35 8.31
CA ARG A 34 2.84 -8.93 7.80
C ARG A 34 2.67 -10.34 7.25
N ALA A 35 1.81 -11.14 7.90
CA ALA A 35 1.50 -12.50 7.46
C ALA A 35 0.76 -12.51 6.12
N GLU A 36 -0.24 -11.65 5.96
CA GLU A 36 -1.03 -11.51 4.73
C GLU A 36 -0.19 -10.92 3.59
N PHE A 37 0.67 -9.96 3.89
CA PHE A 37 1.57 -9.35 2.92
C PHE A 37 2.68 -10.31 2.45
N SER A 38 3.15 -11.16 3.37
CA SER A 38 4.12 -12.23 3.09
C SER A 38 3.47 -13.46 2.43
N ALA A 39 2.14 -13.56 2.36
CA ALA A 39 1.46 -14.68 1.72
C ALA A 39 1.85 -14.71 0.22
N GLY A 40 2.67 -15.69 -0.15
CA GLY A 40 3.21 -15.85 -1.51
C GLY A 40 4.50 -15.08 -1.80
N ARG A 41 5.19 -14.55 -0.77
CA ARG A 41 6.54 -13.96 -0.88
C ARG A 41 7.48 -14.59 0.14
N SER A 42 8.79 -14.48 -0.11
CA SER A 42 9.79 -14.80 0.90
C SER A 42 9.72 -13.78 2.04
N ALA A 43 10.01 -14.21 3.27
CA ALA A 43 9.95 -13.35 4.45
C ALA A 43 10.89 -12.13 4.33
N ALA A 44 12.03 -12.29 3.64
CA ALA A 44 12.97 -11.20 3.40
C ALA A 44 12.38 -10.11 2.47
N ASP A 45 11.83 -10.52 1.32
CA ASP A 45 11.16 -9.61 0.39
C ASP A 45 9.96 -8.94 1.05
N ALA A 46 9.13 -9.74 1.74
CA ALA A 46 7.97 -9.22 2.44
C ALA A 46 8.39 -8.15 3.45
N ALA A 47 9.41 -8.40 4.28
CA ALA A 47 9.89 -7.44 5.26
C ALA A 47 10.41 -6.14 4.64
N GLU A 48 11.20 -6.21 3.56
CA GLU A 48 11.73 -5.02 2.89
C GLU A 48 10.60 -4.18 2.29
N TRP A 49 9.71 -4.82 1.52
CA TRP A 49 8.59 -4.14 0.88
C TRP A 49 7.56 -3.61 1.88
N PHE A 50 7.42 -4.31 3.01
CA PHE A 50 6.55 -3.94 4.11
C PHE A 50 7.07 -2.69 4.82
N ALA A 51 8.33 -2.68 5.24
CA ALA A 51 8.96 -1.52 5.89
C ALA A 51 8.97 -0.27 5.00
N ARG A 52 8.94 -0.46 3.67
CA ARG A 52 8.85 0.62 2.69
C ARG A 52 7.46 1.23 2.56
N ARG A 53 6.42 0.52 3.01
CA ARG A 53 5.00 0.89 2.87
C ARG A 53 4.37 1.25 4.22
N ASP A 54 4.72 0.53 5.27
CA ASP A 54 4.38 0.80 6.68
C ASP A 54 5.17 2.03 7.13
N ALA A 55 4.66 3.20 6.78
CA ALA A 55 5.32 4.46 7.04
C ALA A 55 5.12 4.91 8.49
N ASP A 56 4.00 4.49 9.09
CA ASP A 56 3.66 4.76 10.49
C ASP A 56 4.36 3.78 11.46
N GLY A 57 4.71 2.58 10.99
CA GLY A 57 5.42 1.60 11.80
C GLY A 57 4.52 0.82 12.75
N ASP A 58 3.21 0.84 12.52
CA ASP A 58 2.22 0.12 13.34
C ASP A 58 2.26 -1.39 13.06
N GLY A 59 3.00 -1.83 12.04
CA GLY A 59 3.10 -3.24 11.68
C GLY A 59 1.93 -3.71 10.81
N PHE A 60 1.19 -2.78 10.19
CA PHE A 60 0.13 -3.05 9.22
C PHE A 60 0.17 -2.06 8.07
N ILE A 61 -0.16 -2.50 6.85
CA ILE A 61 -0.29 -1.59 5.69
C ILE A 61 -1.77 -1.28 5.48
N SER A 62 -2.17 -0.04 5.75
CA SER A 62 -3.53 0.42 5.53
C SER A 62 -3.83 0.63 4.05
N ARG A 63 -5.13 0.66 3.66
CA ARG A 63 -5.54 0.96 2.28
C ARG A 63 -4.93 2.25 1.73
N GLU A 64 -4.81 3.27 2.58
CA GLU A 64 -4.20 4.56 2.25
C GLU A 64 -2.69 4.46 1.99
N GLU A 65 -1.97 3.61 2.72
CA GLU A 65 -0.54 3.33 2.50
C GLU A 65 -0.31 2.43 1.28
N PHE A 66 -1.28 1.58 0.93
CA PHE A 66 -1.22 0.72 -0.25
C PHE A 66 -1.45 1.48 -1.56
N LEU A 67 -2.17 2.62 -1.54
CA LEU A 67 -2.50 3.41 -2.72
C LEU A 67 -1.47 4.53 -2.96
N PRO A 68 -0.87 4.65 -4.17
CA PRO A 68 0.14 5.64 -4.45
C PRO A 68 -0.56 6.97 -4.74
N GLY A 69 -0.72 7.82 -3.73
CA GLY A 69 -1.48 9.04 -3.95
C GLY A 69 -1.59 10.03 -2.81
N SER A 70 -1.25 9.67 -1.57
CA SER A 70 -1.20 10.63 -0.48
C SER A 70 0.24 11.10 -0.25
N PRO A 71 0.59 12.36 -0.55
CA PRO A 71 1.69 13.04 0.11
C PRO A 71 1.27 13.36 1.56
N GLN A 72 0.93 12.33 2.35
CA GLN A 72 0.60 12.50 3.77
C GLN A 72 1.35 11.51 4.66
N GLY A 73 2.52 11.05 4.22
CA GLY A 73 3.58 10.54 5.11
C GLY A 73 4.44 11.66 5.71
N LYS A 74 3.89 12.87 5.83
CA LYS A 74 4.41 13.93 6.69
C LYS A 74 3.24 14.54 7.47
N ALA A 75 2.78 13.83 8.49
CA ALA A 75 2.43 14.52 9.73
C ALA A 75 3.72 14.57 10.58
N PRO A 76 4.22 15.77 10.94
CA PRO A 76 5.38 15.93 11.80
C PRO A 76 4.98 15.87 13.29
N THR A 77 5.79 15.21 14.12
CA THR A 77 5.90 15.37 15.60
C THR A 77 4.66 14.94 16.42
N ALA A 78 4.70 14.45 17.66
CA ALA A 78 5.66 14.34 18.77
C ALA A 78 5.14 13.17 19.66
N LYS A 79 5.91 12.44 20.46
CA LYS A 79 6.84 12.85 21.51
C LYS A 79 7.73 11.66 21.89
#